data_AF-A0A8T5TE21-F1
#
_entry.id   AF-A0A8T5TE21-F1
#
_cell.length_a   1.000
_cell.length_b   1.000
_cell.length_c   1.000
_cell.angle_alpha   90.00
_cell.angle_beta   90.00
_cell.angle_gamma   90.00
#
_symmetry.space_group_name_H-M   'P 1'
#
loop_
_entity.id
_entity.type
_entity.pdbx_description
1 polymer ?
#
loop_
_entity_poly.entity_id
_entity_poly.type
_entity_poly.pdbx_seq_one_letter_code
_entity_poly.pdbx_strand_id
1 'polypeptide(L)'
;LVIKSSPPSRVIESVGDYLNCDIYYLNKKKPWLLEGIDFLFDTVASAETLETGLRIVKSRLVDLENKKERSGVIVLTGVHVPKRFEWTPWYFKEINIIGSNAFSIEDFEGIQEHAYYHYFRMLEEGRIDPTPIISHKFLLGDYKKAFVVARNQEKYKSIKVKFYFDQ
;
A
#
# COMPACT_ATOMS: atom_id res chain seq x y z
N LEU A 1 0.06 11.71 7.28
CA LEU A 1 1.08 12.39 6.45
C LEU A 1 0.82 12.03 4.98
N VAL A 2 0.84 13.00 4.06
CA VAL A 2 0.74 12.76 2.61
C VAL A 2 2.04 13.22 1.96
N ILE A 3 2.73 12.31 1.28
CA ILE A 3 4.06 12.54 0.72
C ILE A 3 3.98 12.40 -0.80
N LYS A 4 4.63 13.30 -1.54
CA LYS A 4 4.80 13.12 -2.99
C LYS A 4 5.67 11.89 -3.25
N SER A 5 5.24 11.02 -4.14
CA SER A 5 5.90 9.74 -4.43
C SER A 5 7.24 9.85 -5.15
N SER A 6 7.62 11.04 -5.65
CA SER A 6 8.83 11.26 -6.42
C SER A 6 9.59 12.52 -5.97
N PRO A 7 10.94 12.48 -5.93
CA PRO A 7 11.78 11.30 -6.17
C PRO A 7 11.73 10.31 -5.00
N PRO A 8 11.99 9.00 -5.22
CA PRO A 8 11.99 7.98 -4.16
C PRO A 8 12.82 8.31 -2.92
N SER A 9 13.99 8.95 -3.07
CA SER A 9 14.83 9.36 -1.94
C SER A 9 14.09 10.27 -0.96
N ARG A 10 13.30 11.21 -1.49
CA ARG A 10 12.51 12.14 -0.68
C ARG A 10 11.43 11.44 0.11
N VAL A 11 10.84 10.37 -0.42
CA VAL A 11 9.87 9.55 0.32
C VAL A 11 10.55 8.90 1.52
N ILE A 12 11.74 8.34 1.32
CA ILE A 12 12.52 7.67 2.37
C ILE A 12 12.89 8.66 3.48
N GLU A 13 13.43 9.82 3.10
CA GLU A 13 13.78 10.91 4.04
C GLU A 13 12.55 11.40 4.81
N SER A 14 11.44 11.66 4.11
CA SER A 14 10.21 12.15 4.74
C SER A 14 9.61 11.16 5.74
N VAL A 15 9.75 9.85 5.50
CA VAL A 15 9.34 8.83 6.47
C VAL A 15 10.32 8.77 7.64
N GLY A 16 11.62 8.86 7.39
CA GLY A 16 12.64 8.95 8.45
C GLY A 16 12.38 10.13 9.39
N ASP A 17 12.18 11.32 8.84
CA ASP A 17 11.85 12.55 9.59
C ASP A 17 10.56 12.39 10.40
N TYR A 18 9.51 11.81 9.80
CA TYR A 18 8.23 11.60 10.47
C TYR A 18 8.32 10.63 11.65
N LEU A 19 9.15 9.60 11.52
CA LEU A 19 9.39 8.61 12.57
C LEU A 19 10.46 9.04 13.57
N ASN A 20 11.18 10.13 13.30
CA ASN A 20 12.33 10.58 14.06
C ASN A 20 13.39 9.47 14.21
N CYS A 21 13.74 8.82 13.09
CA CYS A 21 14.80 7.80 13.05
C CYS A 21 15.96 8.20 12.14
N ASP A 22 17.10 7.53 12.34
CA ASP A 22 18.32 7.82 11.59
C ASP A 22 18.16 7.44 10.11
N ILE A 23 18.65 8.32 9.24
CA ILE A 23 18.68 8.11 7.78
C ILE A 23 20.10 7.76 7.38
N TYR A 24 20.30 6.53 6.91
CA TYR A 24 21.61 6.05 6.52
C TYR A 24 21.82 6.21 5.02
N TYR A 25 22.96 6.81 4.66
CA TYR A 25 23.36 7.02 3.27
C TYR A 25 24.44 6.01 2.89
N LEU A 26 24.18 5.27 1.81
CA LEU A 26 25.14 4.36 1.19
C LEU A 26 25.70 5.05 -0.06
N ASN A 27 27.02 5.10 -0.20
CA ASN A 27 27.68 5.76 -1.33
C ASN A 27 27.07 5.35 -2.68
N LYS A 28 26.62 6.36 -3.44
CA LYS A 28 25.96 6.22 -4.77
C LYS A 28 24.65 5.41 -4.80
N LYS A 29 24.05 5.08 -3.66
CA LYS A 29 22.73 4.41 -3.56
C LYS A 29 21.70 5.35 -2.92
N LYS A 30 20.41 5.01 -3.04
CA LYS A 30 19.34 5.70 -2.29
C LYS A 30 19.57 5.50 -0.77
N PRO A 31 19.07 6.40 0.10
CA PRO A 31 19.12 6.19 1.54
C PRO A 31 18.24 5.01 1.97
N TRP A 32 18.30 4.66 3.25
CA TRP A 32 17.44 3.67 3.88
C TRP A 32 17.35 3.89 5.39
N LEU A 33 16.34 3.29 6.01
CA LEU A 33 16.08 3.32 7.45
C LEU A 33 16.34 1.93 8.02
N LEU A 34 16.81 1.84 9.27
CA LEU A 34 16.88 0.58 10.01
C LEU A 34 15.66 0.40 10.92
N GLU A 35 15.24 1.46 11.60
CA GLU A 35 14.12 1.46 12.55
C GLU A 35 12.77 1.45 11.85
N GLY A 36 12.62 2.23 10.77
CA GLY A 36 11.56 2.14 9.76
C GLY A 36 10.10 1.97 10.21
N ILE A 37 9.23 1.63 9.26
CA ILE A 37 7.83 1.23 9.54
C ILE A 37 7.71 -0.29 9.71
N ASP A 38 6.73 -0.73 10.49
CA ASP A 38 6.42 -2.15 10.66
C ASP A 38 5.79 -2.79 9.41
N PHE A 39 4.80 -2.12 8.82
CA PHE A 39 3.99 -2.63 7.72
C PHE A 39 3.87 -1.62 6.59
N LEU A 40 4.02 -2.09 5.36
CA LEU A 40 3.81 -1.33 4.14
C LEU A 40 2.84 -2.07 3.23
N PHE A 41 1.76 -1.40 2.80
CA PHE A 41 0.93 -1.89 1.70
C PHE A 41 1.38 -1.22 0.40
N ASP A 42 1.96 -1.99 -0.52
CA ASP A 42 2.28 -1.51 -1.85
C ASP A 42 1.15 -1.87 -2.82
N THR A 43 0.29 -0.89 -3.07
CA THR A 43 -0.85 -1.00 -3.99
C THR A 43 -0.47 -0.66 -5.44
N VAL A 44 0.80 -0.34 -5.71
CA VAL A 44 1.33 -0.06 -7.06
C VAL A 44 2.16 -1.26 -7.54
N ALA A 45 2.96 -1.86 -6.65
CA ALA A 45 3.83 -3.02 -6.89
C ALA A 45 4.81 -2.84 -8.06
N SER A 46 5.21 -1.60 -8.35
CA SER A 46 6.27 -1.32 -9.31
C SER A 46 7.65 -1.63 -8.71
N ALA A 47 8.66 -1.83 -9.55
CA ALA A 47 10.04 -1.98 -9.09
C ALA A 47 10.54 -0.78 -8.26
N GLU A 48 10.07 0.44 -8.57
CA GLU A 48 10.45 1.64 -7.83
C GLU A 48 9.78 1.71 -6.44
N THR A 49 8.48 1.40 -6.36
CA THR A 49 7.75 1.39 -5.08
C THR A 49 8.21 0.27 -4.17
N LEU A 50 8.52 -0.91 -4.72
CA LEU A 50 9.05 -2.03 -3.95
C LEU A 50 10.45 -1.72 -3.40
N GLU A 51 11.37 -1.18 -4.21
CA GLU A 51 12.69 -0.79 -3.71
C GLU A 51 12.60 0.31 -2.64
N THR A 52 11.72 1.29 -2.85
CA THR A 52 11.44 2.34 -1.87
C THR A 52 10.91 1.74 -0.57
N GLY A 53 9.99 0.79 -0.67
CA GLY A 53 9.43 0.06 0.45
C GLY A 53 10.49 -0.69 1.25
N LEU A 54 11.35 -1.45 0.59
CA LEU A 54 12.45 -2.18 1.24
C LEU A 54 13.40 -1.26 2.02
N ARG A 55 13.52 -0.01 1.59
CA ARG A 55 14.37 0.99 2.24
C ARG A 55 13.70 1.64 3.45
N ILE A 56 12.37 1.64 3.52
CA ILE A 56 11.59 2.32 4.57
C ILE A 56 11.10 1.37 5.66
N VAL A 57 10.75 0.13 5.33
CA VAL A 57 10.31 -0.85 6.35
C VAL A 57 11.46 -1.20 7.28
N LYS A 58 11.18 -1.53 8.52
CA LYS A 58 12.22 -1.81 9.52
C LYS A 58 13.03 -3.07 9.23
N SER A 59 14.24 -3.10 9.74
CA SER A 59 15.05 -4.31 9.84
C SER A 59 14.47 -5.30 10.86
N ARG A 60 14.83 -6.58 10.73
CA ARG A 60 14.55 -7.57 11.77
C ARG A 60 15.17 -7.12 13.09
N LEU A 61 14.33 -7.10 14.11
CA LEU A 61 14.72 -6.86 15.49
C LEU A 61 14.48 -8.14 16.29
N VAL A 62 15.46 -8.48 17.12
CA VAL A 62 15.37 -9.60 18.07
C VAL A 62 15.34 -9.00 19.48
N ASP A 63 14.21 -9.16 20.16
CA ASP A 63 14.12 -8.91 21.59
C ASP A 63 14.85 -10.05 22.33
N LEU A 64 16.00 -9.74 22.92
CA LEU A 64 16.84 -10.73 23.62
C LEU A 64 16.21 -11.22 24.92
N GLU A 65 15.32 -10.44 25.54
CA GLU A 65 14.68 -10.79 26.81
C GLU A 65 13.50 -11.73 26.57
N ASN A 66 12.64 -11.40 25.61
CA ASN A 66 11.41 -12.15 25.34
C ASN A 66 11.52 -13.12 24.14
N LYS A 67 12.70 -13.20 23.52
CA LYS A 67 12.98 -14.01 22.30
C LYS A 67 11.99 -13.75 21.16
N LYS A 68 11.43 -12.54 21.10
CA LYS A 68 10.43 -12.18 20.10
C LYS A 68 11.11 -11.50 18.93
N GLU A 69 10.90 -12.05 17.75
CA GLU A 69 11.44 -11.51 16.50
C GLU A 69 10.37 -10.69 15.78
N ARG A 70 10.77 -9.56 15.22
CA ARG A 70 9.88 -8.73 14.41
C ARG A 70 10.64 -8.18 13.21
N SER A 71 10.24 -8.57 12.01
CA SER A 71 10.72 -7.98 10.75
C SER A 71 9.70 -7.00 10.19
N GLY A 72 10.18 -6.05 9.39
CA GLY A 72 9.30 -5.27 8.53
C GLY A 72 8.56 -6.15 7.52
N VAL A 73 7.34 -5.76 7.17
CA VAL A 73 6.48 -6.49 6.24
C VAL A 73 6.05 -5.57 5.11
N ILE A 74 6.21 -6.04 3.87
CA ILE A 74 5.61 -5.44 2.69
C ILE A 74 4.50 -6.36 2.19
N VAL A 75 3.27 -5.88 2.20
CA VAL A 75 2.12 -6.54 1.59
C VAL A 75 1.93 -5.99 0.18
N LEU A 76 2.15 -6.83 -0.82
CA LEU A 76 1.97 -6.50 -2.23
C LEU A 76 0.52 -6.79 -2.63
N THR A 77 -0.21 -5.75 -3.03
CA THR A 77 -1.57 -5.86 -3.59
C THR A 77 -1.67 -5.26 -4.99
N GLY A 78 -0.71 -4.42 -5.39
CA GLY A 78 -0.63 -3.84 -6.72
C GLY A 78 -0.28 -4.85 -7.80
N VAL A 79 -0.58 -4.50 -9.05
CA VAL A 79 -0.20 -5.26 -10.23
C VAL A 79 0.58 -4.35 -11.18
N HIS A 80 1.83 -4.71 -11.46
CA HIS A 80 2.69 -3.95 -12.35
C HIS A 80 3.53 -4.88 -13.24
N VAL A 81 3.99 -4.36 -14.38
CA VAL A 81 4.95 -5.06 -15.23
C VAL A 81 6.26 -5.30 -14.45
N PRO A 82 6.77 -6.54 -14.40
CA PRO A 82 8.01 -6.86 -13.70
C PRO A 82 9.21 -6.08 -14.24
N LYS A 83 10.08 -5.61 -13.34
CA LYS A 83 11.36 -4.94 -13.67
C LYS A 83 12.41 -5.25 -12.60
N ARG A 84 13.68 -5.04 -12.93
CA ARG A 84 14.78 -5.16 -11.96
C ARG A 84 14.78 -3.99 -10.98
N PHE A 85 15.18 -4.26 -9.74
CA PHE A 85 15.45 -3.27 -8.71
C PHE A 85 16.54 -3.78 -7.77
N GLU A 86 17.00 -2.95 -6.84
CA GLU A 86 18.04 -3.32 -5.90
C GLU A 86 17.53 -4.19 -4.74
N TRP A 87 18.03 -5.41 -4.63
CA TRP A 87 17.59 -6.41 -3.65
C TRP A 87 18.36 -6.38 -2.33
N THR A 88 19.54 -5.74 -2.26
CA THR A 88 20.37 -5.73 -1.04
C THR A 88 19.63 -5.35 0.24
N PRO A 89 18.76 -4.32 0.25
CA PRO A 89 17.99 -3.99 1.44
C PRO A 89 17.10 -5.13 1.95
N TRP A 90 16.59 -6.00 1.07
CA TRP A 90 15.70 -7.09 1.48
C TRP A 90 16.38 -8.09 2.42
N TYR A 91 17.49 -8.68 1.98
CA TYR A 91 18.15 -9.73 2.75
C TYR A 91 19.08 -9.18 3.84
N PHE A 92 19.56 -7.94 3.74
CA PHE A 92 20.29 -7.30 4.85
C PHE A 92 19.38 -6.99 6.03
N LYS A 93 18.09 -6.74 5.77
CA LYS A 93 17.10 -6.33 6.78
C LYS A 93 16.14 -7.45 7.15
N GLU A 94 16.27 -8.62 6.51
CA GLU A 94 15.43 -9.81 6.72
C GLU A 94 13.92 -9.48 6.67
N ILE A 95 13.51 -8.72 5.64
CA ILE A 95 12.14 -8.21 5.45
C ILE A 95 11.23 -9.31 4.87
N ASN A 96 9.98 -9.34 5.34
CA ASN A 96 8.93 -10.20 4.77
C ASN A 96 8.23 -9.51 3.60
N ILE A 97 8.07 -10.22 2.48
CA ILE A 97 7.27 -9.78 1.34
C ILE A 97 6.11 -10.77 1.16
N ILE A 98 4.88 -10.29 1.33
CA ILE A 98 3.67 -11.09 1.32
C ILE A 98 2.82 -10.68 0.13
N GLY A 99 2.47 -11.63 -0.73
CA GLY A 99 1.46 -11.41 -1.77
C GLY A 99 0.06 -11.48 -1.18
N SER A 100 -0.78 -10.49 -1.48
CA SER A 100 -2.19 -10.48 -1.09
C SER A 100 -3.05 -10.18 -2.31
N ASN A 101 -3.99 -11.09 -2.59
CA ASN A 101 -4.88 -10.99 -3.73
C ASN A 101 -6.34 -11.04 -3.27
N ALA A 102 -7.09 -10.01 -3.63
CA ALA A 102 -8.52 -9.90 -3.39
C ALA A 102 -8.93 -10.03 -1.91
N PHE A 103 -9.55 -11.15 -1.55
CA PHE A 103 -10.20 -11.38 -0.26
C PHE A 103 -10.23 -12.88 0.03
N SER A 104 -10.18 -13.23 1.32
CA SER A 104 -10.27 -14.60 1.81
C SER A 104 -11.15 -14.67 3.06
N ILE A 105 -11.12 -15.82 3.73
CA ILE A 105 -11.50 -15.95 5.14
C ILE A 105 -10.40 -15.30 5.97
N GLU A 106 -10.79 -14.35 6.82
CA GLU A 106 -9.90 -13.54 7.64
C GLU A 106 -10.31 -13.63 9.11
N ASP A 107 -9.32 -13.66 10.00
CA ASP A 107 -9.51 -13.51 11.43
C ASP A 107 -9.44 -12.02 11.80
N PHE A 108 -10.60 -11.42 12.10
CA PHE A 108 -10.68 -10.01 12.47
C PHE A 108 -11.58 -9.82 13.67
N GLU A 109 -11.09 -9.10 14.69
CA GLU A 109 -11.81 -8.84 15.96
C GLU A 109 -12.33 -10.12 16.65
N GLY A 110 -11.59 -11.23 16.54
CA GLY A 110 -11.95 -12.51 17.15
C GLY A 110 -12.97 -13.33 16.35
N ILE A 111 -13.35 -12.89 15.15
CA ILE A 111 -14.30 -13.58 14.26
C ILE A 111 -13.57 -14.05 13.01
N GLN A 112 -13.66 -15.36 12.73
CA GLN A 112 -13.16 -15.96 11.50
C GLN A 112 -14.27 -16.04 10.46
N GLU A 113 -14.25 -15.15 9.47
CA GLU A 113 -15.28 -15.06 8.44
C GLU A 113 -14.72 -14.58 7.10
N HIS A 114 -15.47 -14.79 6.02
CA HIS A 114 -15.12 -14.24 4.70
C HIS A 114 -15.10 -12.71 4.75
N ALA A 115 -14.09 -12.06 4.15
CA ALA A 115 -13.85 -10.61 4.25
C ALA A 115 -15.05 -9.72 3.85
N TYR A 116 -15.94 -10.22 2.98
CA TYR A 116 -17.21 -9.55 2.66
C TYR A 116 -18.12 -9.36 3.87
N TYR A 117 -18.23 -10.33 4.77
CA TYR A 117 -19.06 -10.21 5.96
C TYR A 117 -18.50 -9.18 6.94
N HIS A 118 -17.17 -9.17 7.11
CA HIS A 118 -16.49 -8.10 7.85
C HIS A 118 -16.76 -6.73 7.23
N TYR A 119 -16.65 -6.61 5.90
CA TYR A 119 -16.93 -5.36 5.18
C TYR A 119 -18.38 -4.90 5.36
N PHE A 120 -19.37 -5.78 5.20
CA PHE A 120 -20.78 -5.42 5.37
C PHE A 120 -21.10 -5.01 6.80
N ARG A 121 -20.56 -5.72 7.79
CA ARG A 121 -20.68 -5.33 9.21
C ARG A 121 -20.12 -3.93 9.45
N MET A 122 -18.95 -3.62 8.90
CA MET A 122 -18.38 -2.26 8.99
C MET A 122 -19.25 -1.19 8.34
N LEU A 123 -19.97 -1.51 7.26
CA LEU A 123 -20.94 -0.59 6.66
C LEU A 123 -22.18 -0.40 7.56
N GLU A 124 -22.74 -1.48 8.06
CA GLU A 124 -23.93 -1.46 8.94
C GLU A 124 -23.64 -0.71 10.26
N GLU A 125 -22.44 -0.88 10.82
CA GLU A 125 -21.96 -0.19 12.01
C GLU A 125 -21.52 1.26 11.74
N GLY A 126 -21.51 1.71 10.47
CA GLY A 126 -21.07 3.05 10.09
C GLY A 126 -19.56 3.31 10.28
N ARG A 127 -18.76 2.24 10.42
CA ARG A 127 -17.29 2.32 10.56
C ARG A 127 -16.61 2.73 9.26
N ILE A 128 -17.25 2.46 8.12
CA ILE A 128 -16.76 2.83 6.79
C ILE A 128 -17.92 3.41 5.96
N ASP A 129 -17.68 4.57 5.32
CA ASP A 129 -18.51 5.07 4.22
C ASP A 129 -17.69 5.07 2.93
N PRO A 130 -17.96 4.17 1.96
CA PRO A 130 -17.23 4.11 0.70
C PRO A 130 -17.73 5.15 -0.30
N THR A 131 -18.83 5.84 -0.04
CA THR A 131 -19.47 6.77 -0.99
C THR A 131 -18.51 7.85 -1.53
N PRO A 132 -17.61 8.46 -0.72
CA PRO A 132 -16.69 9.48 -1.21
C PRO A 132 -15.72 9.01 -2.29
N ILE A 133 -15.47 7.70 -2.43
CA ILE A 133 -14.58 7.20 -3.50
C ILE A 133 -15.24 7.27 -4.88
N ILE A 134 -16.58 7.40 -4.94
CA ILE A 134 -17.36 7.49 -6.17
C ILE A 134 -17.21 8.89 -6.77
N SER A 135 -16.14 9.05 -7.56
CA SER A 135 -15.81 10.30 -8.23
C SER A 135 -16.74 10.67 -9.39
N HIS A 136 -17.30 9.67 -10.10
CA HIS A 136 -18.13 9.91 -11.29
C HIS A 136 -19.29 8.93 -11.37
N LYS A 137 -20.40 9.40 -11.93
CA LYS A 137 -21.62 8.63 -12.16
C LYS A 137 -22.08 8.81 -13.60
N PHE A 138 -22.47 7.73 -14.26
CA PHE A 138 -22.99 7.75 -15.62
C PHE A 138 -24.23 6.86 -15.74
N LEU A 139 -25.14 7.21 -16.65
CA LEU A 139 -26.14 6.27 -17.14
C LEU A 139 -25.45 5.14 -17.92
N LEU A 140 -26.07 3.96 -17.98
CA LEU A 140 -25.51 2.85 -18.76
C LEU A 140 -25.35 3.21 -20.25
N GLY A 141 -26.26 4.02 -20.81
CA GLY A 141 -26.18 4.49 -22.20
C GLY A 141 -24.89 5.28 -22.52
N ASP A 142 -24.28 5.89 -21.51
CA ASP A 142 -23.05 6.67 -21.62
C ASP A 142 -21.77 5.84 -21.39
N TYR A 143 -21.83 4.50 -21.45
CA TYR A 143 -20.71 3.62 -21.11
C TYR A 143 -19.39 3.97 -21.80
N LYS A 144 -19.42 4.40 -23.08
CA LYS A 144 -18.21 4.80 -23.81
C LYS A 144 -17.49 5.96 -23.11
N LYS A 145 -18.25 6.98 -22.69
CA LYS A 145 -17.72 8.13 -21.96
C LYS A 145 -17.24 7.70 -20.57
N ALA A 146 -18.01 6.85 -19.89
CA ALA A 146 -17.64 6.32 -18.58
C ALA A 146 -16.28 5.59 -18.61
N PHE A 147 -16.02 4.75 -19.62
CA PHE A 147 -14.73 4.07 -19.77
C PHE A 147 -13.57 5.04 -20.08
N VAL A 148 -13.79 6.07 -20.89
CA VAL A 148 -12.77 7.10 -21.15
C VAL A 148 -12.40 7.84 -19.86
N VAL A 149 -13.40 8.22 -19.05
CA VAL A 149 -13.18 8.85 -17.74
C VAL A 149 -12.44 7.92 -16.79
N ALA A 150 -12.87 6.65 -16.69
CA ALA A 150 -12.23 5.67 -15.82
C ALA A 150 -10.75 5.42 -16.19
N ARG A 151 -10.44 5.42 -17.49
CA ARG A 151 -9.07 5.16 -17.99
C ARG A 151 -8.14 6.35 -17.81
N ASN A 152 -8.64 7.59 -17.95
CA ASN A 152 -7.83 8.80 -17.99
C ASN A 152 -7.91 9.57 -16.66
N GLN A 153 -7.42 8.92 -15.60
CA GLN A 153 -7.57 9.35 -14.21
C GLN A 153 -6.97 10.73 -13.92
N GLU A 154 -5.81 11.06 -14.48
CA GLU A 154 -5.17 12.35 -14.24
C GLU A 154 -5.98 13.53 -14.78
N LYS A 155 -6.52 13.37 -16.01
CA LYS A 155 -7.32 14.39 -16.69
C LYS A 155 -8.66 14.62 -16.00
N TYR A 156 -9.35 13.53 -15.64
CA TYR A 156 -10.70 13.61 -15.08
C TYR A 156 -10.75 13.53 -13.55
N LYS A 157 -9.61 13.38 -12.87
CA LYS A 157 -9.53 13.11 -11.42
C LYS A 157 -10.39 11.91 -11.00
N SER A 158 -10.42 10.88 -11.86
CA SER A 158 -11.23 9.68 -11.65
C SER A 158 -10.60 8.75 -10.62
N ILE A 159 -11.39 8.33 -9.63
CA ILE A 159 -11.05 7.31 -8.62
C ILE A 159 -11.92 6.08 -8.86
N LYS A 160 -13.24 6.20 -8.64
CA LYS A 160 -14.24 5.19 -9.01
C LYS A 160 -15.30 5.81 -9.91
N VAL A 161 -15.64 5.09 -10.98
CA VAL A 161 -16.76 5.40 -11.87
C VAL A 161 -17.87 4.37 -11.60
N LYS A 162 -19.08 4.86 -11.33
CA LYS A 162 -20.27 4.04 -11.06
C LYS A 162 -21.30 4.23 -12.18
N PHE A 163 -21.91 3.14 -12.63
CA PHE A 163 -23.15 3.23 -13.40
C PHE A 163 -24.33 3.32 -12.45
N TYR A 164 -25.30 4.15 -12.79
CA TYR A 164 -26.63 4.08 -12.21
C TYR A 164 -27.62 3.69 -13.30
N PHE A 165 -28.65 2.97 -12.86
CA PHE A 165 -29.78 2.58 -13.66
C PHE A 165 -30.91 3.52 -13.28
N ASP A 166 -31.64 4.03 -14.26
CA ASP A 166 -32.94 4.65 -13.98
C ASP A 166 -33.81 3.56 -13.32
N GLN A 167 -34.49 3.93 -12.24
CA GLN A 167 -35.46 3.05 -11.58
C GLN A 167 -36.71 2.91 -12.44
#